data_AF-A0A660M4Z0-F1
#
_entry.id   AF-A0A660M4Z0-F1
#
_cell.length_a   1.000
_cell.length_b   1.000
_cell.length_c   1.000
_cell.angle_alpha   90.00
_cell.angle_beta   90.00
_cell.angle_gamma   90.00
#
_symmetry.space_group_name_H-M   'P 1'
#
loop_
_entity.id
_entity.type
_entity.pdbx_description
1 polymer ?
#
loop_
_entity_poly.entity_id
_entity_poly.type
_entity_poly.pdbx_seq_one_letter_code
_entity_poly.pdbx_strand_id
1 'polypeptide(L)'
;MKPITIIQLYPRDMNLYGDWGNTLVLKKRLQWRDYPVRVIDHNPGDSTDFSAGDIFVGGGGQDSGQNVIQEDLLRRAAELKKLAEDGVPMLMICGMYQLFGKFFVTNSGERIIGAGILPIETRAGDERMIGNITLESKEFGGIVGYENHSGQTFLNENVLPLGRVVRGAGNSDNGYEGVRYNNIIATYLHGPLLPKNPQIADFLIDT
;
A
#
# COMPACT_ATOMS: atom_id res chain seq x y z
N MET A 1 17.13 9.67 -21.70
CA MET A 1 16.66 9.66 -20.29
C MET A 1 16.41 8.20 -19.90
N LYS A 2 16.90 7.73 -18.74
CA LYS A 2 16.63 6.35 -18.27
C LYS A 2 15.12 6.23 -17.97
N PRO A 3 14.43 5.14 -18.37
CA PRO A 3 13.03 4.97 -18.03
C PRO A 3 12.85 4.73 -16.53
N ILE A 4 11.79 5.31 -15.97
CA ILE A 4 11.31 5.02 -14.61
C ILE A 4 10.45 3.76 -14.67
N THR A 5 10.78 2.76 -13.87
CA THR A 5 10.08 1.48 -13.79
C THR A 5 9.18 1.45 -12.57
N ILE A 6 7.87 1.35 -12.80
CA ILE A 6 6.89 1.10 -11.74
C ILE A 6 6.61 -0.41 -11.71
N ILE A 7 6.80 -1.04 -10.56
CA ILE A 7 6.43 -2.43 -10.33
C ILE A 7 5.09 -2.49 -9.60
N GLN A 8 4.08 -3.00 -10.29
CA GLN A 8 2.78 -3.29 -9.71
C GLN A 8 2.80 -4.71 -9.13
N LEU A 9 2.69 -4.81 -7.81
CA LEU A 9 2.66 -6.06 -7.08
C LEU A 9 1.27 -6.70 -7.16
N TYR A 10 1.25 -7.94 -7.62
CA TYR A 10 0.15 -8.90 -7.62
C TYR A 10 -1.20 -8.41 -8.18
N PRO A 11 -1.26 -7.71 -9.33
CA PRO A 11 -2.50 -7.15 -9.84
C PRO A 11 -3.52 -8.18 -10.35
N ARG A 12 -3.20 -9.49 -10.40
CA ARG A 12 -4.21 -10.52 -10.69
C ARG A 12 -5.14 -10.76 -9.50
N ASP A 13 -4.61 -10.72 -8.28
CA ASP A 13 -5.32 -11.07 -7.04
C ASP A 13 -5.57 -9.85 -6.13
N MET A 14 -4.74 -8.81 -6.27
CA MET A 14 -4.76 -7.59 -5.46
C MET A 14 -5.25 -6.38 -6.27
N ASN A 15 -6.45 -6.48 -6.86
CA ASN A 15 -6.99 -5.50 -7.81
C ASN A 15 -8.38 -4.96 -7.48
N LEU A 16 -8.81 -5.05 -6.22
CA LEU A 16 -10.11 -4.54 -5.82
C LEU A 16 -10.16 -3.01 -5.86
N TYR A 17 -11.38 -2.49 -5.89
CA TYR A 17 -11.69 -1.06 -5.73
C TYR A 17 -11.00 -0.11 -6.74
N GLY A 18 -10.50 -0.64 -7.85
CA GLY A 18 -9.84 0.13 -8.89
C GLY A 18 -8.45 0.63 -8.51
N ASP A 19 -7.79 0.01 -7.52
CA ASP A 19 -6.51 0.48 -6.96
C ASP A 19 -5.37 0.53 -7.98
N TRP A 20 -5.44 -0.25 -9.07
CA TRP A 20 -4.49 -0.16 -10.19
C TRP A 20 -4.49 1.23 -10.86
N GLY A 21 -5.55 2.02 -10.67
CA GLY A 21 -5.58 3.42 -11.10
C GLY A 21 -4.53 4.31 -10.39
N ASN A 22 -4.00 3.92 -9.23
CA ASN A 22 -2.83 4.59 -8.63
C ASN A 22 -1.61 4.51 -9.57
N THR A 23 -1.34 3.32 -10.12
CA THR A 23 -0.25 3.10 -11.09
C THR A 23 -0.46 3.89 -12.37
N LEU A 24 -1.70 4.01 -12.84
CA LEU A 24 -2.02 4.89 -13.98
C LEU A 24 -1.73 6.37 -13.68
N VAL A 25 -2.05 6.85 -12.48
CA VAL A 25 -1.74 8.23 -12.07
C VAL A 25 -0.25 8.46 -12.06
N LEU A 26 0.54 7.58 -11.44
CA LEU A 26 2.00 7.71 -11.41
C LEU A 26 2.58 7.72 -12.82
N LYS A 27 2.20 6.74 -13.65
CA LYS A 27 2.60 6.68 -15.06
C LYS A 27 2.28 7.97 -15.79
N LYS A 28 1.06 8.50 -15.66
CA LYS A 28 0.63 9.70 -16.37
C LYS A 28 1.36 10.95 -15.88
N ARG A 29 1.57 11.08 -14.57
CA ARG A 29 2.29 12.22 -13.96
C ARG A 29 3.78 12.23 -14.31
N LEU A 30 4.42 11.06 -14.40
CA LEU A 30 5.79 10.92 -14.90
C LEU A 30 5.90 11.27 -16.39
N GLN A 31 4.96 10.79 -17.21
CA GLN A 31 4.92 11.14 -18.64
C GLN A 31 4.72 12.64 -18.87
N TRP A 32 3.93 13.32 -18.04
CA TRP A 32 3.79 14.77 -18.09
C TRP A 32 5.06 15.54 -17.70
N ARG A 33 6.01 14.87 -17.06
CA ARG A 33 7.35 15.37 -16.72
C ARG A 33 8.41 14.87 -17.72
N ASP A 34 7.97 14.39 -18.89
CA ASP A 34 8.81 13.88 -19.98
C ASP A 34 9.68 12.65 -19.63
N TYR A 35 9.37 11.93 -18.54
CA TYR A 35 10.02 10.66 -18.24
C TYR A 35 9.44 9.52 -19.08
N PRO A 36 10.27 8.69 -19.73
CA PRO A 36 9.82 7.42 -20.25
C PRO A 36 9.45 6.50 -19.07
N VAL A 37 8.30 5.83 -19.15
CA VAL A 37 7.79 4.99 -18.06
C VAL A 37 7.59 3.56 -18.53
N ARG A 38 8.13 2.61 -17.75
CA ARG A 38 7.86 1.18 -17.88
C ARG A 38 7.01 0.73 -16.70
N VAL A 39 5.90 0.04 -16.95
CA VAL A 39 5.10 -0.59 -15.90
C VAL A 39 5.28 -2.09 -16.03
N ILE A 40 5.64 -2.75 -14.93
CA ILE A 40 5.78 -4.21 -14.87
C ILE A 40 4.81 -4.72 -13.81
N ASP A 41 3.87 -5.54 -14.24
CA ASP A 41 3.03 -6.31 -13.32
C ASP A 41 3.81 -7.55 -12.87
N HIS A 42 3.83 -7.82 -11.57
CA HIS A 42 4.45 -8.99 -10.98
C HIS A 42 3.43 -9.86 -10.27
N ASN A 43 3.38 -11.16 -10.57
CA ASN A 43 2.50 -12.14 -9.95
C ASN A 43 3.28 -13.39 -9.54
N PRO A 44 2.69 -14.31 -8.74
CA PRO A 44 3.38 -15.51 -8.32
C PRO A 44 3.87 -16.33 -9.52
N GLY A 45 5.14 -16.72 -9.49
CA GLY A 45 5.82 -17.46 -10.56
C GLY A 45 6.51 -16.58 -11.62
N ASP A 46 6.32 -15.26 -11.60
CA ASP A 46 7.01 -14.36 -12.52
C ASP A 46 8.48 -14.16 -12.10
N SER A 47 9.37 -14.04 -13.10
CA SER A 47 10.80 -13.79 -12.91
C SER A 47 11.16 -12.31 -12.95
N THR A 48 10.34 -11.45 -12.33
CA THR A 48 10.56 -10.00 -12.33
C THR A 48 11.82 -9.62 -11.56
N ASP A 49 12.64 -8.74 -12.14
CA ASP A 49 13.80 -8.14 -11.50
C ASP A 49 13.37 -6.91 -10.69
N PHE A 50 13.30 -7.04 -9.36
CA PHE A 50 12.88 -5.96 -8.47
C PHE A 50 13.96 -4.89 -8.29
N SER A 51 15.24 -5.22 -8.54
CA SER A 51 16.33 -4.24 -8.48
C SER A 51 16.23 -3.16 -9.56
N ALA A 52 15.46 -3.43 -10.62
CA ALA A 52 15.15 -2.47 -11.67
C ALA A 52 13.92 -1.60 -11.38
N GLY A 53 13.21 -1.83 -10.27
CA GLY A 53 12.02 -1.07 -9.88
C GLY A 53 12.37 0.24 -9.17
N ASP A 54 11.86 1.35 -9.69
CA ASP A 54 12.05 2.68 -9.11
C ASP A 54 10.86 3.07 -8.19
N ILE A 55 9.67 2.51 -8.41
CA ILE A 55 8.48 2.71 -7.56
C ILE A 55 7.70 1.39 -7.46
N PHE A 56 7.19 1.04 -6.27
CA PHE A 56 6.35 -0.15 -6.07
C PHE A 56 4.92 0.22 -5.65
N VAL A 57 3.93 -0.46 -6.24
CA VAL A 57 2.51 -0.25 -5.92
C VAL A 57 1.83 -1.59 -5.69
N GLY A 58 1.08 -1.73 -4.59
CA GLY A 58 0.27 -2.90 -4.28
C GLY A 58 -1.16 -2.50 -3.92
N GLY A 59 -2.15 -3.18 -4.47
CA GLY A 59 -3.57 -2.87 -4.29
C GLY A 59 -4.25 -3.67 -3.16
N GLY A 60 -5.54 -3.42 -2.94
CA GLY A 60 -6.36 -4.25 -2.07
C GLY A 60 -6.81 -5.56 -2.73
N GLY A 61 -6.97 -6.60 -1.93
CA GLY A 61 -7.50 -7.92 -2.34
C GLY A 61 -8.35 -8.54 -1.22
N GLN A 62 -9.16 -9.53 -1.57
CA GLN A 62 -9.85 -10.38 -0.59
C GLN A 62 -8.84 -11.30 0.12
N ASP A 63 -9.22 -11.86 1.26
CA ASP A 63 -8.41 -12.82 2.03
C ASP A 63 -7.93 -13.99 1.15
N SER A 64 -8.76 -14.48 0.23
CA SER A 64 -8.37 -15.52 -0.73
C SER A 64 -7.24 -15.08 -1.67
N GLY A 65 -7.25 -13.83 -2.14
CA GLY A 65 -6.19 -13.27 -2.97
C GLY A 65 -4.89 -13.09 -2.17
N GLN A 66 -5.00 -12.66 -0.91
CA GLN A 66 -3.86 -12.58 0.01
C GLN A 66 -3.19 -13.95 0.22
N ASN A 67 -3.98 -15.02 0.37
CA ASN A 67 -3.47 -16.39 0.47
C ASN A 67 -2.73 -16.84 -0.80
N VAL A 68 -3.24 -16.51 -1.99
CA VAL A 68 -2.63 -16.88 -3.28
C VAL A 68 -1.23 -16.27 -3.43
N ILE A 69 -1.03 -15.03 -2.98
CA ILE A 69 0.23 -14.31 -3.20
C ILE A 69 1.26 -14.53 -2.08
N GLN A 70 0.84 -15.10 -0.95
CA GLN A 70 1.62 -15.14 0.29
C GLN A 70 2.99 -15.78 0.09
N GLU A 71 3.06 -16.95 -0.53
CA GLU A 71 4.31 -17.68 -0.71
C GLU A 71 5.33 -16.88 -1.53
N ASP A 72 4.88 -16.22 -2.59
CA ASP A 72 5.76 -15.38 -3.42
C ASP A 72 6.20 -14.12 -2.66
N LEU A 73 5.26 -13.45 -1.97
CA LEU A 73 5.58 -12.29 -1.15
C LEU A 73 6.63 -12.60 -0.07
N LEU A 74 6.53 -13.75 0.60
CA LEU A 74 7.52 -14.18 1.58
C LEU A 74 8.88 -14.46 0.95
N ARG A 75 8.93 -15.07 -0.24
CA ARG A 75 10.19 -15.26 -1.00
C ARG A 75 10.83 -13.93 -1.38
N ARG A 76 10.03 -12.90 -1.68
CA ARG A 76 10.48 -11.55 -2.05
C ARG A 76 10.70 -10.60 -0.88
N ALA A 77 10.31 -10.98 0.34
CA ALA A 77 10.27 -10.09 1.49
C ALA A 77 11.62 -9.44 1.83
N ALA A 78 12.72 -10.21 1.78
CA ALA A 78 14.06 -9.68 2.05
C ALA A 78 14.50 -8.63 1.02
N GLU A 79 14.19 -8.85 -0.26
CA GLU A 79 14.50 -7.93 -1.36
C GLU A 79 13.67 -6.65 -1.25
N LEU A 80 12.35 -6.76 -1.03
CA LEU A 80 11.46 -5.62 -0.81
C LEU A 80 11.85 -4.82 0.44
N LYS A 81 12.24 -5.50 1.53
CA LYS A 81 12.73 -4.84 2.74
C LYS A 81 13.98 -4.02 2.45
N LYS A 82 14.96 -4.59 1.74
CA LYS A 82 16.17 -3.88 1.36
C LYS A 82 15.84 -2.65 0.50
N LEU A 83 14.97 -2.78 -0.49
CA LEU A 83 14.54 -1.66 -1.33
C LEU A 83 13.89 -0.53 -0.50
N ALA A 84 13.07 -0.88 0.50
CA ALA A 84 12.47 0.09 1.40
C ALA A 84 13.48 0.79 2.33
N GLU A 85 14.53 0.07 2.75
CA GLU A 85 15.66 0.61 3.53
C GLU A 85 16.55 1.52 2.66
N ASP A 86 16.72 1.17 1.38
CA ASP A 86 17.44 1.94 0.37
C ASP A 86 16.65 3.18 -0.13
N GLY A 87 15.42 3.38 0.37
CA GLY A 87 14.62 4.57 0.11
C GLY A 87 13.69 4.49 -1.10
N VAL A 88 13.50 3.32 -1.71
CA VAL A 88 12.59 3.18 -2.85
C VAL A 88 11.14 3.44 -2.41
N PRO A 89 10.40 4.36 -3.08
CA PRO A 89 9.04 4.70 -2.72
C PRO A 89 8.06 3.54 -2.99
N MET A 90 7.16 3.30 -2.03
CA MET A 90 6.17 2.22 -2.13
C MET A 90 4.79 2.68 -1.66
N LEU A 91 3.75 2.31 -2.42
CA LEU A 91 2.35 2.54 -2.06
C LEU A 91 1.62 1.21 -1.88
N MET A 92 1.19 0.92 -0.65
CA MET A 92 0.50 -0.32 -0.31
C MET A 92 -0.93 -0.05 0.16
N ILE A 93 -1.92 -0.57 -0.57
CA ILE A 93 -3.33 -0.34 -0.28
C ILE A 93 -3.96 -1.58 0.36
N CYS A 94 -4.72 -1.38 1.43
CA CYS A 94 -5.58 -2.38 2.07
C CYS A 94 -4.90 -3.75 2.28
N GLY A 95 -5.24 -4.79 1.53
CA GLY A 95 -4.61 -6.11 1.68
C GLY A 95 -3.08 -6.10 1.58
N MET A 96 -2.50 -5.32 0.66
CA MET A 96 -1.04 -5.18 0.60
C MET A 96 -0.46 -4.39 1.77
N TYR A 97 -1.19 -3.43 2.33
CA TYR A 97 -0.81 -2.75 3.57
C TYR A 97 -0.72 -3.75 4.73
N GLN A 98 -1.73 -4.61 4.87
CA GLN A 98 -1.77 -5.66 5.89
C GLN A 98 -0.62 -6.66 5.74
N LEU A 99 -0.41 -7.15 4.51
CA LEU A 99 0.62 -8.15 4.22
C LEU A 99 2.05 -7.59 4.22
N PHE A 100 2.24 -6.27 4.10
CA PHE A 100 3.53 -5.66 4.38
C PHE A 100 3.86 -5.63 5.88
N GLY A 101 2.85 -5.79 6.74
CA GLY A 101 3.01 -5.98 8.18
C GLY A 101 3.56 -7.34 8.58
N LYS A 102 3.55 -7.62 9.89
CA LYS A 102 3.99 -8.91 10.45
C LYS A 102 3.04 -10.05 10.07
N PHE A 103 1.74 -9.80 10.14
CA PHE A 103 0.69 -10.77 9.84
C PHE A 103 -0.69 -10.11 9.75
N PHE A 104 -1.62 -10.82 9.11
CA PHE A 104 -3.06 -10.59 9.19
C PHE A 104 -3.75 -11.84 9.78
N VAL A 105 -4.62 -11.65 10.78
CA VAL A 105 -5.50 -12.72 11.29
C VAL A 105 -6.89 -12.55 10.69
N THR A 106 -7.41 -13.56 10.01
CA THR A 106 -8.76 -13.53 9.42
C THR A 106 -9.86 -13.71 10.47
N ASN A 107 -11.12 -13.49 10.09
CA ASN A 107 -12.27 -13.72 10.99
C ASN A 107 -12.44 -15.20 11.39
N SER A 108 -11.87 -16.14 10.64
CA SER A 108 -11.85 -17.57 11.00
C SER A 108 -10.73 -17.93 11.97
N GLY A 109 -9.88 -16.97 12.35
CA GLY A 109 -8.71 -17.19 13.20
C GLY A 109 -7.48 -17.70 12.45
N GLU A 110 -7.55 -17.83 11.13
CA GLU A 110 -6.39 -18.18 10.30
C GLU A 110 -5.38 -17.02 10.30
N ARG A 111 -4.09 -17.35 10.41
CA ARG A 111 -3.01 -16.36 10.41
C ARG A 111 -2.25 -16.40 9.11
N ILE A 112 -2.37 -15.31 8.33
CA ILE A 112 -1.61 -15.06 7.13
C ILE A 112 -0.33 -14.30 7.52
N ILE A 113 0.82 -14.95 7.43
CA ILE A 113 2.14 -14.35 7.64
C ILE A 113 2.40 -13.29 6.56
N GLY A 114 2.78 -12.09 6.98
CA GLY A 114 3.16 -10.99 6.08
C GLY A 114 4.68 -10.89 5.88
N ALA A 115 5.10 -9.99 4.99
CA ALA A 115 6.48 -9.74 4.65
C ALA A 115 7.33 -9.16 5.81
N GLY A 116 6.68 -8.64 6.86
CA GLY A 116 7.37 -8.12 8.05
C GLY A 116 8.23 -6.88 7.79
N ILE A 117 7.86 -6.09 6.77
CA ILE A 117 8.55 -4.85 6.38
C ILE A 117 8.09 -3.70 7.28
N LEU A 118 6.78 -3.60 7.50
CA LEU A 118 6.16 -2.60 8.36
C LEU A 118 6.02 -3.13 9.79
N PRO A 119 6.31 -2.32 10.83
CA PRO A 119 6.18 -2.73 12.22
C PRO A 119 4.72 -2.66 12.69
N ILE A 120 3.83 -3.37 12.01
CA ILE A 120 2.38 -3.40 12.28
C ILE A 120 1.87 -4.83 12.35
N GLU A 121 0.69 -5.00 12.93
CA GLU A 121 -0.10 -6.21 12.84
C GLU A 121 -1.56 -5.89 12.54
N THR A 122 -2.24 -6.78 11.82
CA THR A 122 -3.65 -6.60 11.51
C THR A 122 -4.45 -7.82 11.95
N ARG A 123 -5.66 -7.58 12.45
CA ARG A 123 -6.65 -8.62 12.76
C ARG A 123 -7.97 -8.24 12.12
N ALA A 124 -8.71 -9.18 11.58
CA ALA A 124 -10.05 -8.91 11.09
C ALA A 124 -10.97 -8.64 12.31
N GLY A 125 -11.79 -7.60 12.19
CA GLY A 125 -12.86 -7.29 13.12
C GLY A 125 -14.21 -7.78 12.60
N ASP A 126 -15.17 -7.83 13.53
CA ASP A 126 -16.55 -8.21 13.24
C ASP A 126 -17.30 -7.13 12.45
N GLU A 127 -16.89 -5.87 12.62
CA GLU A 127 -17.45 -4.72 11.91
C GLU A 127 -16.59 -4.37 10.69
N ARG A 128 -17.28 -4.00 9.61
CA ARG A 128 -16.64 -3.50 8.39
C ARG A 128 -16.78 -1.98 8.34
N MET A 129 -15.66 -1.27 8.36
CA MET A 129 -15.59 0.17 8.19
C MET A 129 -15.80 0.50 6.73
N ILE A 130 -16.92 1.13 6.41
CA ILE A 130 -17.34 1.47 5.05
C ILE A 130 -17.74 2.94 5.01
N GLY A 131 -17.03 3.76 4.24
CA GLY A 131 -17.43 5.16 4.09
C GLY A 131 -16.39 6.06 3.47
N ASN A 132 -16.79 7.32 3.28
CA ASN A 132 -15.84 8.38 2.96
C ASN A 132 -14.99 8.69 4.19
N ILE A 133 -13.68 8.79 3.97
CA ILE A 133 -12.69 9.10 5.00
C ILE A 133 -11.90 10.33 4.61
N THR A 134 -11.60 11.17 5.59
CA THR A 134 -10.75 12.35 5.42
C THR A 134 -9.72 12.44 6.54
N LEU A 135 -8.48 12.74 6.19
CA LEU A 135 -7.36 12.85 7.12
C LEU A 135 -6.73 14.24 7.09
N GLU A 136 -6.10 14.62 8.20
CA GLU A 136 -5.10 15.68 8.25
C GLU A 136 -3.72 15.05 8.39
N SER A 137 -2.86 15.27 7.40
CA SER A 137 -1.45 14.89 7.41
C SER A 137 -0.56 16.12 7.53
N LYS A 138 0.49 16.03 8.37
CA LYS A 138 1.49 17.10 8.47
C LYS A 138 2.28 17.27 7.18
N GLU A 139 2.51 16.17 6.45
CA GLU A 139 3.32 16.15 5.23
C GLU A 139 2.48 16.44 3.98
N PHE A 140 1.27 15.88 3.91
CA PHE A 140 0.44 15.93 2.69
C PHE A 140 -0.77 16.86 2.79
N GLY A 141 -1.01 17.48 3.94
CA GLY A 141 -2.20 18.28 4.19
C GLY A 141 -3.47 17.41 4.25
N GLY A 142 -4.57 17.91 3.68
CA GLY A 142 -5.84 17.19 3.66
C GLY A 142 -5.80 16.00 2.70
N ILE A 143 -6.13 14.81 3.19
CA ILE A 143 -6.22 13.58 2.40
C ILE A 143 -7.67 13.13 2.37
N VAL A 144 -8.17 12.70 1.20
CA VAL A 144 -9.54 12.21 1.03
C VAL A 144 -9.55 10.83 0.36
N GLY A 145 -10.43 9.95 0.80
CA GLY A 145 -10.55 8.62 0.23
C GLY A 145 -11.85 7.92 0.60
N TYR A 146 -11.88 6.62 0.36
CA TYR A 146 -12.96 5.75 0.75
C TYR A 146 -12.38 4.53 1.47
N GLU A 147 -12.88 4.22 2.66
CA GLU A 147 -12.48 3.03 3.41
C GLU A 147 -13.51 1.93 3.22
N ASN A 148 -13.04 0.69 3.08
CA ASN A 148 -13.89 -0.49 2.96
C ASN A 148 -13.15 -1.74 3.44
N HIS A 149 -12.92 -1.85 4.74
CA HIS A 149 -12.14 -2.92 5.34
C HIS A 149 -12.73 -3.39 6.66
N SER A 150 -12.51 -4.66 7.00
CA SER A 150 -12.72 -5.19 8.36
C SER A 150 -11.40 -5.29 9.12
N GLY A 151 -10.26 -5.07 8.45
CA GLY A 151 -8.95 -5.15 9.08
C GLY A 151 -8.74 -4.05 10.11
N GLN A 152 -8.47 -4.46 11.34
CA GLN A 152 -8.05 -3.66 12.47
C GLN A 152 -6.52 -3.68 12.54
N THR A 153 -5.87 -2.59 12.11
CA THR A 153 -4.42 -2.49 12.10
C THR A 153 -3.92 -1.74 13.33
N PHE A 154 -2.91 -2.34 13.97
CA PHE A 154 -2.21 -1.82 15.14
C PHE A 154 -0.76 -1.51 14.79
N LEU A 155 -0.31 -0.30 15.11
CA LEU A 155 1.04 0.20 14.89
C LEU A 155 1.89 -0.06 16.14
N ASN A 156 3.13 -0.56 15.96
CA ASN A 156 4.08 -0.59 17.08
C ASN A 156 4.45 0.84 17.52
N GLU A 157 5.03 0.93 18.72
CA GLU A 157 5.64 2.16 19.23
C GLU A 157 6.62 2.77 18.21
N ASN A 158 6.50 4.08 17.98
CA ASN A 158 7.30 4.90 17.05
C ASN A 158 7.00 4.76 15.55
N VAL A 159 6.00 3.95 15.15
CA VAL A 159 5.51 3.99 13.76
C VAL A 159 4.60 5.19 13.59
N LEU A 160 4.87 6.04 12.60
CA LEU A 160 4.05 7.21 12.32
C LEU A 160 2.86 6.83 11.43
N PRO A 161 1.65 7.33 11.75
CA PRO A 161 0.50 7.18 10.86
C PRO A 161 0.64 8.10 9.64
N LEU A 162 -0.12 7.82 8.58
CA LEU A 162 -0.20 8.69 7.41
C LEU A 162 -0.87 10.04 7.75
N GLY A 163 -1.90 9.99 8.59
CA GLY A 163 -2.60 11.18 9.06
C GLY A 163 -3.57 10.91 10.20
N ARG A 164 -4.02 11.99 10.84
CA ARG A 164 -5.08 11.97 11.84
C ARG A 164 -6.44 11.93 11.13
N VAL A 165 -7.32 11.03 11.56
CA VAL A 165 -8.68 10.93 11.03
C VAL A 165 -9.49 12.15 11.47
N VAL A 166 -10.11 12.82 10.50
CA VAL A 166 -11.09 13.90 10.73
C VAL A 166 -12.52 13.35 10.62
N ARG A 167 -12.74 12.42 9.69
CA ARG A 167 -14.00 11.69 9.48
C ARG A 167 -13.66 10.31 8.93
N GLY A 168 -14.37 9.28 9.39
CA GLY A 168 -14.11 7.88 9.04
C GLY A 168 -13.62 7.10 10.26
N ALA A 169 -13.14 5.88 10.04
CA ALA A 169 -12.60 5.03 11.10
C ALA A 169 -11.06 4.98 11.05
N GLY A 170 -10.47 4.61 9.91
CA GLY A 170 -9.02 4.44 9.76
C GLY A 170 -8.48 3.16 10.40
N ASN A 171 -7.27 3.23 10.96
CA ASN A 171 -6.68 2.13 11.73
C ASN A 171 -7.44 1.93 13.05
N SER A 172 -7.08 0.90 13.81
CA SER A 172 -7.67 0.65 15.13
C SER A 172 -7.20 1.60 16.22
N ASP A 173 -6.11 2.33 15.95
CA ASP A 173 -5.40 3.09 16.97
C ASP A 173 -5.85 4.55 16.98
N ASN A 174 -6.58 4.94 18.02
CA ASN A 174 -6.70 6.31 18.55
C ASN A 174 -6.97 7.43 17.51
N GLY A 175 -7.75 7.16 16.46
CA GLY A 175 -8.16 8.16 15.48
C GLY A 175 -7.08 8.52 14.45
N TYR A 176 -6.24 7.56 14.07
CA TYR A 176 -5.24 7.69 13.00
C TYR A 176 -5.46 6.69 11.89
N GLU A 177 -4.92 6.97 10.70
CA GLU A 177 -5.05 6.11 9.53
C GLU A 177 -3.71 5.93 8.81
N GLY A 178 -3.53 4.72 8.28
CA GLY A 178 -2.38 4.31 7.49
C GLY A 178 -1.06 4.34 8.26
N VAL A 179 0.02 4.18 7.50
CA VAL A 179 1.41 4.20 7.96
C VAL A 179 2.24 5.05 7.02
N ARG A 180 3.15 5.83 7.61
CA ARG A 180 4.24 6.52 6.96
C ARG A 180 5.56 5.96 7.51
N TYR A 181 6.30 5.20 6.69
CA TYR A 181 7.54 4.52 7.09
C TYR A 181 8.59 4.63 5.99
N ASN A 182 9.75 5.25 6.25
CA ASN A 182 10.76 5.59 5.21
C ASN A 182 10.15 6.34 4.02
N ASN A 183 10.01 5.69 2.85
CA ASN A 183 9.28 6.20 1.68
C ASN A 183 8.07 5.32 1.31
N ILE A 184 7.64 4.48 2.26
CA ILE A 184 6.41 3.71 2.19
C ILE A 184 5.25 4.56 2.71
N ILE A 185 4.18 4.55 1.93
CA ILE A 185 2.83 4.94 2.34
C ILE A 185 1.96 3.69 2.26
N ALA A 186 1.32 3.34 3.37
CA ALA A 186 0.40 2.22 3.41
C ALA A 186 -0.92 2.63 4.05
N THR A 187 -2.05 2.31 3.44
CA THR A 187 -3.36 2.86 3.85
C THR A 187 -4.53 2.01 3.40
N TYR A 188 -5.66 2.11 4.10
CA TYR A 188 -6.95 1.56 3.69
C TYR A 188 -7.71 2.43 2.68
N LEU A 189 -7.22 3.63 2.37
CA LEU A 189 -7.90 4.54 1.44
C LEU A 189 -7.87 4.01 0.01
N HIS A 190 -9.07 3.70 -0.49
CA HIS A 190 -9.37 3.38 -1.89
C HIS A 190 -9.93 4.58 -2.65
N GLY A 191 -10.23 4.40 -3.94
CA GLY A 191 -10.97 5.39 -4.71
C GLY A 191 -10.51 5.66 -6.14
N PRO A 192 -9.38 5.14 -6.65
CA PRO A 192 -8.05 4.94 -6.00
C PRO A 192 -7.57 6.18 -5.21
N LEU A 193 -6.49 6.05 -4.43
CA LEU A 193 -5.94 7.11 -3.57
C LEU A 193 -5.40 8.30 -4.37
N LEU A 194 -4.47 8.06 -5.31
CA LEU A 194 -3.65 9.10 -5.93
C LEU A 194 -4.39 10.13 -6.79
N PRO A 195 -5.47 9.80 -7.54
CA PRO A 195 -6.20 10.82 -8.31
C PRO A 195 -6.79 11.93 -7.43
N LYS A 196 -7.16 11.61 -6.19
CA LYS A 196 -7.78 12.56 -5.25
C LYS A 196 -6.75 13.29 -4.38
N ASN A 197 -5.52 12.78 -4.33
CA ASN A 197 -4.45 13.22 -3.43
C ASN A 197 -3.15 13.42 -4.21
N PRO A 198 -3.07 14.43 -5.10
CA PRO A 198 -1.93 14.62 -6.00
C PRO A 198 -0.60 14.87 -5.27
N GLN A 199 -0.63 15.41 -4.05
CA GLN A 199 0.55 15.63 -3.22
C GLN A 199 1.25 14.31 -2.85
N ILE A 200 0.47 13.25 -2.61
CA ILE A 200 1.01 11.91 -2.34
C ILE A 200 1.62 11.33 -3.61
N ALA A 201 0.97 11.53 -4.76
CA ALA A 201 1.50 11.07 -6.04
C ALA A 201 2.82 11.76 -6.40
N ASP A 202 2.94 13.06 -6.12
CA ASP A 202 4.16 13.81 -6.35
C ASP A 202 5.27 13.39 -5.38
N PHE A 203 4.96 13.18 -4.10
CA PHE A 203 5.91 12.62 -3.14
C PHE A 203 6.53 11.30 -3.62
N LEU A 204 5.71 10.35 -4.10
CA LEU A 204 6.20 9.07 -4.61
C LEU A 204 7.08 9.20 -5.87
N ILE A 205 6.95 10.30 -6.61
CA ILE A 205 7.72 10.57 -7.83
C ILE A 205 9.03 11.30 -7.53
N ASP A 206 9.01 12.21 -6.55
CA ASP A 206 10.10 13.13 -6.25
C ASP A 206 11.11 12.57 -5.22
N THR A 207 10.84 11.37 -4.68
CA THR A 207 11.68 10.65 -3.70
C THR A 207 12.94 10.06 -4.32
#